data_AF-A0A8S8ZCC0-F1
#
_entry.id   AF-A0A8S8ZCC0-F1
#
_cell.length_a   1.000
_cell.length_b   1.000
_cell.length_c   1.000
_cell.angle_alpha   90.00
_cell.angle_beta   90.00
_cell.angle_gamma   90.00
#
_symmetry.space_group_name_H-M   'P 1'
#
loop_
_entity.id
_entity.type
_entity.pdbx_description
1 polymer ?
#
loop_
_entity_poly.entity_id
_entity_poly.type
_entity_poly.pdbx_seq_one_letter_code
_entity_poly.pdbx_strand_id
1 'polypeptide(L)' 'MESITPGARHGLLHSLMRYAGHREANQDLVSEVRNCSECGEITSREVCQACTMKQWLAETA' A
#
# COMPACT_ATOMS: atom_id res chain seq x y z
N MET A 1 7.95 8.50 -21.33
CA MET A 1 9.22 8.78 -20.62
C MET A 1 10.24 7.69 -20.88
N GLU A 2 9.97 6.41 -20.59
CA GLU A 2 10.85 5.29 -21.00
C GLU A 2 11.04 5.19 -22.53
N SER A 3 10.00 5.54 -23.30
CA SER A 3 10.05 5.59 -24.77
C SER A 3 10.91 6.72 -25.34
N ILE A 4 11.16 7.77 -24.56
CA ILE A 4 11.94 8.96 -24.95
C ILE A 4 13.36 8.87 -24.38
N THR A 5 13.51 8.25 -23.20
CA THR A 5 14.78 8.03 -22.52
C THR A 5 14.81 6.58 -22.02
N PRO A 6 15.38 5.66 -22.81
CA PRO A 6 15.49 4.27 -22.40
C PRO A 6 16.33 4.17 -21.12
N GLY A 7 15.83 3.44 -20.12
CA GLY A 7 16.49 3.26 -18.82
C GLY A 7 16.04 4.24 -17.73
N ALA A 8 15.16 5.19 -18.03
CA ALA A 8 14.64 6.13 -17.04
C ALA A 8 13.88 5.42 -15.89
N ARG A 9 13.10 4.37 -16.18
CA ARG A 9 12.42 3.57 -15.14
C ARG A 9 13.41 2.83 -14.27
N HIS A 10 14.47 2.29 -14.87
CA HIS A 10 15.51 1.57 -14.15
C HIS A 10 16.25 2.51 -13.19
N GLY A 11 16.68 3.68 -13.69
CA GLY A 11 17.31 4.71 -12.85
C GLY A 11 16.42 5.15 -11.68
N LEU A 12 15.14 5.41 -11.95
CA LEU A 12 14.18 5.81 -10.89
C LEU A 12 13.98 4.73 -9.85
N LEU A 13 13.84 3.46 -10.26
CA LEU A 13 13.72 2.33 -9.33
C LEU A 13 14.95 2.23 -8.43
N HIS A 14 16.16 2.34 -8.99
CA HIS A 14 17.41 2.32 -8.24
C HIS A 14 17.51 3.47 -7.24
N SER A 15 17.05 4.67 -7.62
CA SER A 15 16.95 5.80 -6.69
C SER A 15 15.98 5.50 -5.55
N LEU A 16 14.79 4.96 -5.83
CA LEU A 16 13.80 4.61 -4.80
C LEU A 16 14.32 3.52 -3.85
N MET A 17 15.03 2.51 -4.35
CA MET A 17 15.66 1.48 -3.52
C MET A 17 16.67 2.06 -2.54
N ARG A 18 17.45 3.08 -2.96
CA ARG A 18 18.40 3.77 -2.09
C ARG A 18 17.70 4.48 -0.91
N TYR A 19 16.51 5.04 -1.13
CA TYR A 19 15.76 5.74 -0.08
C TYR A 19 14.90 4.81 0.79
N ALA A 20 14.53 3.62 0.28
CA ALA A 20 13.71 2.68 1.03
C ALA A 20 14.31 2.28 2.39
N GLY A 21 15.64 2.15 2.49
CA GLY A 21 16.34 1.83 3.74
C GLY A 21 16.22 2.92 4.82
N HIS A 22 15.95 4.18 4.46
CA HIS A 22 15.68 5.24 5.44
C HIS A 22 14.30 5.12 6.10
N ARG A 23 13.37 4.39 5.47
CA ARG A 23 12.01 4.16 5.97
C ARG A 23 12.00 3.13 7.12
N GLU A 24 12.93 2.18 7.10
CA GLU A 24 13.12 1.18 8.17
C GLU A 24 13.58 1.80 9.50
N ALA A 25 14.12 3.02 9.48
CA ALA A 25 14.50 3.77 10.69
C ALA A 25 13.30 4.47 11.37
N ASN A 26 12.13 4.54 10.73
CA ASN A 26 10.90 5.16 11.24
C ASN A 26 9.86 4.08 11.61
N GLN A 27 10.27 3.11 12.44
CA GLN A 27 9.43 1.97 12.87
C GLN A 27 8.28 2.34 13.82
N ASP A 28 8.23 3.58 14.32
CA ASP A 28 7.17 4.03 15.24
C ASP A 28 5.77 4.13 14.58
N LEU A 29 5.69 3.94 13.26
CA LEU A 29 4.46 3.99 12.47
C LEU A 29 3.85 2.61 12.17
N VAL A 30 4.32 1.53 12.83
CA VAL A 30 3.72 0.20 12.64
C VAL A 30 2.31 0.21 13.21
N SER A 31 1.35 0.44 12.32
CA SER A 31 -0.08 0.28 12.62
C SER A 31 -0.32 -1.18 12.97
N GLU A 32 -0.96 -1.42 14.13
CA GLU A 32 -1.24 -2.74 14.65
C GLU A 32 -1.94 -3.62 13.60
N VAL A 33 -1.28 -4.73 13.25
CA VAL A 33 -1.78 -5.70 12.28
C VAL A 33 -2.80 -6.60 12.96
N ARG A 34 -3.99 -6.69 12.38
CA ARG A 34 -5.14 -7.44 12.91
C ARG A 34 -5.92 -8.11 11.77
N ASN A 35 -6.94 -8.90 12.11
CA ASN A 35 -7.83 -9.53 11.14
C ASN A 35 -9.11 -8.73 10.96
N CYS A 36 -9.61 -8.67 9.72
CA CYS A 36 -10.86 -8.00 9.36
C CYS A 36 -12.05 -8.71 10.01
N SER A 37 -12.95 -7.98 10.65
CA SER A 37 -14.15 -8.56 11.27
C SER A 37 -15.11 -9.21 10.27
N GLU A 38 -15.11 -8.78 9.01
CA GLU A 38 -16.02 -9.25 7.95
C GLU A 38 -15.47 -10.45 7.18
N CYS A 39 -14.20 -10.39 6.74
CA CYS A 39 -13.62 -11.38 5.84
C CYS A 39 -12.43 -12.15 6.42
N GLY A 40 -11.97 -11.80 7.63
CA GLY A 40 -10.83 -12.46 8.30
C GLY A 40 -9.44 -12.12 7.75
N GLU A 41 -9.35 -11.39 6.64
CA GLU A 41 -8.07 -11.01 6.02
C GLU A 41 -7.28 -9.99 6.84
N ILE A 42 -5.97 -9.90 6.57
CA ILE A 42 -5.06 -8.99 7.27
C ILE A 42 -5.40 -7.53 6.98
N THR A 43 -5.43 -6.70 8.03
CA THR A 43 -5.76 -5.28 7.95
C THR A 43 -5.16 -4.51 9.13
N SER A 44 -5.06 -3.19 8.99
CA SER A 44 -4.69 -2.27 10.07
C SER A 44 -5.90 -1.60 10.74
N ARG A 45 -7.11 -1.92 10.29
CA ARG A 45 -8.40 -1.38 10.76
C ARG A 45 -9.35 -2.53 11.15
N GLU A 46 -10.44 -2.23 11.85
CA GLU A 46 -11.48 -3.21 12.19
C GLU A 46 -12.08 -3.89 10.94
N VAL A 47 -12.48 -3.10 9.95
CA VAL A 47 -12.95 -3.56 8.64
C VAL A 47 -11.93 -3.19 7.57
N CYS A 48 -11.58 -4.13 6.68
CA CYS A 48 -10.59 -3.88 5.63
C CYS A 48 -11.15 -2.95 4.54
N GLN A 49 -10.24 -2.21 3.89
CA GLN A 49 -10.60 -1.26 2.83
C GLN A 49 -11.39 -1.93 1.69
N ALA A 50 -11.12 -3.21 1.40
CA ALA A 50 -11.85 -3.96 0.37
C ALA A 50 -13.32 -4.18 0.75
N CYS A 51 -13.62 -4.55 2.01
CA CYS A 51 -14.99 -4.68 2.50
C CYS A 51 -15.71 -3.33 2.52
N THR A 52 -15.03 -2.26 2.95
CA THR A 52 -15.58 -0.89 2.87
C THR A 52 -15.96 -0.50 1.45
N MET A 53 -15.09 -0.77 0.47
CA MET A 53 -15.37 -0.47 -0.94
C MET A 53 -16.55 -1.29 -1.48
N LYS A 54 -16.67 -2.58 -1.13
CA LYS A 54 -17.81 -3.41 -1.53
C LYS A 54 -19.13 -2.87 -0.99
N GLN A 55 -19.15 -2.43 0.26
CA GLN A 55 -20.31 -1.81 0.89
C GLN A 55 -20.74 -0.55 0.13
N TRP A 56 -19.80 0.36 -0.16
CA TRP A 56 -20.11 1.58 -0.91
C TRP A 56 -20.64 1.32 -2.33
N LEU A 57 -20.10 0.30 -3.01
CA LEU A 57 -20.60 -0.11 -4.32
C LEU A 57 -22.02 -0.67 -4.26
N ALA A 58 -22.37 -1.38 -3.17
CA ALA A 58 -23.71 -1.90 -2.96
C ALA A 58 -24.73 -0.79 -2.60
N GLU A 59 -24.30 0.24 -1.88
CA GLU A 59 -25.14 1.39 -1.50
C GLU A 59 -25.40 2.36 -2.67
N THR A 60 -24.51 2.36 -3.67
CA THR A 60 -24.63 3.23 -4.87
C THR A 60 -25.28 2.50 -6.06
N ALA A 61 -25.69 1.24 -5.88
CA ALA A 61 -26.39 0.43 -6.88
C ALA A 61 -27.91 0.54 -6.70
#